data_AF-A0A0N4X3H2-F1
#
_entry.id   AF-A0A0N4X3H2-F1
#
_cell.length_a   1.000
_cell.length_b   1.000
_cell.length_c   1.000
_cell.angle_alpha   90.00
_cell.angle_beta   90.00
_cell.angle_gamma   90.00
#
_symmetry.space_group_name_H-M   'P 1'
#
loop_
_entity.id
_entity.type
_entity.pdbx_description
1 polymer ?
#
loop_
_entity_poly.entity_id
_entity_poly.type
_entity_poly.pdbx_seq_one_letter_code
_entity_poly.pdbx_strand_id
1 'polypeptide(L)'
;MEGYLTVGDMYNVREALVQSVLERMAPGFQHKQYLVRIGTMDVFVRLLDESREELEVQTNRLIPTLCKLMSDPNVDVREAATNTLAHVMLVFGEEISNSIQNRRLIPESKFLVMRAKVIRMTFENPERHVVRQVLNVSI
;
A
#
# COMPACT_ATOMS: atom_id res chain seq x y z
N MET A 1 -21.50 -6.63 37.64
CA MET A 1 -20.60 -7.02 36.55
C MET A 1 -20.45 -5.81 35.65
N GLU A 2 -19.53 -4.91 35.96
CA GLU A 2 -19.11 -3.89 35.01
C GLU A 2 -18.07 -4.53 34.09
N GLY A 3 -18.45 -4.75 32.83
CA GLY A 3 -17.55 -5.25 31.81
C GLY A 3 -16.61 -4.13 31.39
N TYR A 4 -15.46 -4.03 32.05
CA TYR A 4 -14.40 -3.14 31.61
C TYR A 4 -13.85 -3.68 30.29
N LEU A 5 -14.00 -2.91 29.21
CA LEU A 5 -13.32 -3.15 27.94
C LEU A 5 -11.83 -3.27 28.22
N THR A 6 -11.26 -4.43 27.90
CA THR A 6 -9.83 -4.64 28.04
C THR A 6 -9.10 -3.89 26.93
N VAL A 7 -7.80 -3.62 27.11
CA VAL A 7 -6.95 -3.05 26.05
C VAL A 7 -7.02 -3.93 24.80
N GLY A 8 -7.09 -5.26 24.94
CA GLY A 8 -7.25 -6.20 23.83
C GLY A 8 -8.58 -6.04 23.08
N ASP A 9 -9.69 -5.78 23.78
CA ASP A 9 -10.98 -5.51 23.14
C ASP A 9 -10.92 -4.21 22.32
N MET A 10 -10.21 -3.20 22.80
CA MET A 10 -10.03 -1.92 22.11
C MET A 10 -9.16 -2.07 20.84
N TYR A 11 -8.12 -2.90 20.90
CA TYR A 11 -7.30 -3.25 19.71
C TYR A 11 -8.12 -4.02 18.68
N ASN A 12 -8.90 -5.03 19.08
CA ASN A 12 -9.75 -5.80 18.17
C ASN A 12 -10.82 -4.93 17.48
N VAL A 13 -11.42 -3.99 18.21
CA VAL A 13 -12.38 -3.02 17.64
C VAL A 13 -11.69 -2.11 16.62
N ARG A 14 -10.46 -1.65 16.93
CA ARG A 14 -9.68 -0.83 16.01
C ARG A 14 -9.32 -1.59 14.73
N GLU A 15 -8.82 -2.82 14.86
CA GLU A 15 -8.48 -3.66 13.72
C GLU A 15 -9.71 -3.91 12.83
N ALA A 16 -10.84 -4.31 13.41
CA ALA A 16 -12.09 -4.51 12.68
C ALA A 16 -12.58 -3.23 11.97
N LEU A 17 -12.43 -2.07 12.61
CA LEU A 17 -12.78 -0.77 12.02
C LEU A 17 -11.91 -0.48 10.80
N VAL A 18 -10.59 -0.62 10.91
CA VAL A 18 -9.66 -0.35 9.81
C VAL A 18 -9.90 -1.31 8.63
N GLN A 19 -10.15 -2.59 8.90
CA GLN A 19 -10.53 -3.56 7.88
C GLN A 19 -11.83 -3.16 7.15
N SER A 20 -12.86 -2.73 7.91
CA SER A 20 -14.13 -2.28 7.33
C SER A 20 -13.97 -1.04 6.44
N VAL A 21 -13.03 -0.15 6.78
CA VAL A 21 -12.73 1.05 5.97
C VAL A 21 -12.11 0.66 4.63
N LEU A 22 -11.16 -0.29 4.61
CA LEU A 22 -10.57 -0.78 3.35
C LEU A 22 -11.60 -1.42 2.43
N GLU A 23 -12.51 -2.24 2.97
CA GLU A 23 -13.58 -2.86 2.20
C GLU A 23 -14.51 -1.82 1.57
N ARG A 24 -14.87 -0.79 2.33
CA ARG A 24 -15.71 0.31 1.84
C ARG A 24 -15.01 1.19 0.81
N MET A 25 -13.68 1.30 0.88
CA MET A 25 -12.86 2.05 -0.06
C MET A 25 -12.59 1.29 -1.36
N ALA A 26 -12.62 -0.05 -1.34
CA ALA A 26 -12.27 -0.90 -2.49
C ALA A 26 -12.95 -0.53 -3.83
N PRO A 27 -14.25 -0.15 -3.87
CA PRO A 27 -14.89 0.29 -5.11
C PRO A 27 -14.27 1.55 -5.72
N GLY A 28 -13.64 2.40 -4.90
CA GLY A 28 -12.98 3.63 -5.32
C GLY A 28 -11.82 3.41 -6.29
N PHE A 29 -11.09 2.29 -6.17
CA PHE A 29 -9.99 1.94 -7.07
C PHE A 29 -10.46 1.69 -8.51
N GLN A 30 -11.72 1.32 -8.72
CA GLN A 30 -12.29 1.02 -10.04
C GLN A 30 -13.29 2.09 -10.50
N HIS A 31 -13.37 3.21 -9.79
CA HIS A 31 -14.36 4.24 -10.08
C HIS A 31 -14.13 4.90 -11.44
N LYS A 32 -15.21 5.26 -12.14
CA LYS A 32 -15.15 5.88 -13.49
C LYS A 32 -14.36 7.18 -13.53
N GLN A 33 -14.47 8.00 -12.48
CA GLN A 33 -13.76 9.27 -12.37
C GLN A 33 -12.31 9.04 -11.92
N TYR A 34 -11.34 9.50 -12.72
CA TYR A 34 -9.92 9.27 -12.46
C TYR A 34 -9.45 9.89 -11.13
N LEU A 35 -9.96 11.08 -10.78
CA LEU A 35 -9.67 11.74 -9.51
C LEU A 35 -10.14 10.94 -8.29
N VAL A 36 -11.23 10.18 -8.41
CA VAL A 36 -11.67 9.29 -7.32
C VAL A 36 -10.69 8.13 -7.15
N ARG A 37 -10.18 7.56 -8.24
CA ARG A 37 -9.15 6.51 -8.16
C ARG A 37 -7.87 7.02 -7.49
N ILE A 38 -7.43 8.23 -7.87
CA ILE A 38 -6.27 8.89 -7.24
C ILE A 38 -6.53 9.18 -5.77
N GLY A 39 -7.66 9.80 -5.42
CA GLY A 39 -7.99 10.09 -4.03
C GLY A 39 -8.13 8.84 -3.17
N THR A 40 -8.65 7.75 -3.74
CA THR A 40 -8.72 6.43 -3.07
C THR A 40 -7.32 5.91 -2.73
N MET A 41 -6.37 6.02 -3.68
CA MET A 41 -4.98 5.64 -3.44
C MET A 41 -4.30 6.53 -2.39
N ASP A 42 -4.57 7.84 -2.38
CA ASP A 42 -4.04 8.76 -1.36
C ASP A 42 -4.56 8.44 0.04
N VAL A 43 -5.88 8.20 0.18
CA VAL A 43 -6.48 7.76 1.45
C VAL A 43 -5.87 6.43 1.90
N PHE A 44 -5.68 5.48 0.98
CA PHE A 44 -5.05 4.20 1.29
C PHE A 44 -3.61 4.38 1.84
N VAL A 45 -2.79 5.21 1.21
CA VAL A 45 -1.42 5.50 1.71
C VAL A 45 -1.42 6.09 3.11
N ARG A 46 -2.34 7.02 3.40
CA ARG A 46 -2.46 7.62 4.75
C ARG A 46 -2.90 6.60 5.79
N LEU A 47 -3.85 5.72 5.46
CA LEU A 47 -4.26 4.63 6.34
C LEU A 47 -3.10 3.68 6.64
N LEU A 48 -2.27 3.38 5.63
CA LEU A 48 -1.07 2.59 5.85
C LEU A 48 -0.11 3.28 6.81
N ASP A 49 0.10 4.59 6.71
CA ASP A 49 0.98 5.28 7.66
C ASP A 49 0.51 5.21 9.11
N GLU A 50 -0.81 5.22 9.33
CA GLU A 50 -1.42 5.23 10.65
C GLU A 50 -1.61 3.83 11.26
N SER A 51 -1.74 2.77 10.44
CA SER A 51 -2.12 1.42 10.89
C SER A 51 -1.44 0.31 10.09
N ARG A 52 -0.09 0.34 10.04
CA ARG A 52 0.74 -0.57 9.23
C ARG A 52 0.52 -2.04 9.57
N GLU A 53 0.69 -2.39 10.84
CA GLU A 53 0.67 -3.78 11.33
C GLU A 53 -0.71 -4.42 11.13
N GLU A 54 -1.79 -3.67 11.33
CA GLU A 54 -3.17 -4.17 11.17
C GLU A 54 -3.60 -4.37 9.71
N LEU A 55 -2.84 -3.82 8.74
CA LEU A 55 -3.25 -3.74 7.34
C LEU A 55 -2.46 -4.62 6.37
N GLU A 56 -1.46 -5.36 6.82
CA GLU A 56 -0.58 -6.15 5.96
C GLU A 56 -1.36 -7.16 5.09
N VAL A 57 -2.23 -7.95 5.72
CA VAL A 57 -2.99 -9.03 5.04
C VAL A 57 -3.94 -8.45 3.99
N GLN A 58 -4.64 -7.36 4.31
CA GLN A 58 -5.60 -6.70 3.43
C GLN A 58 -4.87 -5.99 2.29
N THR A 59 -3.73 -5.38 2.57
CA THR A 59 -2.87 -4.76 1.56
C THR A 59 -2.39 -5.78 0.53
N ASN A 60 -1.95 -6.96 0.99
CA ASN A 60 -1.55 -8.06 0.12
C ASN A 60 -2.67 -8.52 -0.84
N ARG A 61 -3.95 -8.40 -0.44
CA ARG A 61 -5.11 -8.69 -1.30
C ARG A 61 -5.36 -7.59 -2.34
N LEU A 62 -4.97 -6.35 -2.05
CA LEU A 62 -5.14 -5.20 -2.95
C LEU A 62 -4.02 -5.07 -4.00
N ILE A 63 -2.87 -5.73 -3.82
CA ILE A 63 -1.74 -5.65 -4.77
C ILE A 63 -2.18 -5.87 -6.23
N PRO A 64 -2.95 -6.91 -6.61
CA PRO A 64 -3.36 -7.10 -8.00
C PRO A 64 -4.17 -5.92 -8.56
N THR A 65 -5.04 -5.32 -7.72
CA THR A 65 -5.83 -4.14 -8.09
C THR A 65 -4.94 -2.93 -8.33
N LEU A 66 -3.96 -2.70 -7.45
CA LEU A 66 -3.00 -1.59 -7.57
C LEU A 66 -2.08 -1.78 -8.80
N CYS A 67 -1.60 -3.00 -9.04
CA CYS A 67 -0.81 -3.32 -10.24
C CYS A 67 -1.59 -3.07 -11.53
N LYS A 68 -2.89 -3.37 -11.55
CA LYS A 68 -3.76 -3.08 -12.71
C LYS A 68 -3.84 -1.56 -12.98
N LEU A 69 -3.87 -0.73 -11.94
CA LEU A 69 -3.91 0.74 -12.08
C LEU A 69 -2.63 1.32 -12.70
N MET A 70 -1.49 0.62 -12.68
CA MET A 70 -0.29 1.03 -13.43
C MET A 70 -0.46 0.97 -14.96
N SER A 71 -1.60 0.47 -15.43
CA SER A 71 -1.98 0.43 -16.85
C SER A 71 -3.29 1.19 -17.11
N ASP A 72 -3.70 2.06 -16.19
CA ASP A 72 -4.88 2.91 -16.34
C ASP A 72 -4.77 3.82 -17.59
N PRO A 73 -5.89 4.11 -18.31
CA PRO A 73 -5.87 5.01 -19.45
C PRO A 73 -5.37 6.42 -19.09
N ASN A 74 -5.67 6.91 -17.89
CA ASN A 74 -5.22 8.22 -17.42
C ASN A 74 -3.78 8.14 -16.86
N VAL A 75 -2.91 9.05 -17.31
CA VAL A 75 -1.49 9.07 -16.94
C VAL A 75 -1.26 9.36 -15.46
N ASP A 76 -2.05 10.26 -14.88
CA ASP A 76 -1.94 10.65 -13.47
C ASP A 76 -2.33 9.48 -12.56
N VAL A 77 -3.30 8.67 -12.97
CA VAL A 77 -3.65 7.43 -12.26
C VAL A 77 -2.51 6.42 -12.32
N ARG A 78 -1.84 6.26 -13.47
CA ARG A 78 -0.69 5.36 -13.59
C ARG A 78 0.46 5.80 -12.69
N GLU A 79 0.73 7.10 -12.63
CA GLU A 79 1.75 7.65 -11.75
C GLU A 79 1.39 7.45 -10.27
N ALA A 80 0.15 7.79 -9.89
CA ALA A 80 -0.33 7.59 -8.53
C ALA A 80 -0.29 6.11 -8.11
N ALA A 81 -0.61 5.17 -9.01
CA ALA A 81 -0.50 3.73 -8.77
C ALA A 81 0.95 3.29 -8.56
N THR A 82 1.87 3.81 -9.37
CA THR A 82 3.31 3.53 -9.22
C THR A 82 3.83 4.04 -7.87
N ASN A 83 3.42 5.24 -7.47
CA ASN A 83 3.81 5.82 -6.18
C ASN A 83 3.20 5.05 -5.01
N THR A 84 1.92 4.67 -5.10
CA THR A 84 1.23 3.88 -4.09
C THR A 84 1.90 2.53 -3.87
N LEU A 85 2.22 1.80 -4.94
CA LEU A 85 2.90 0.50 -4.82
C LEU A 85 4.33 0.64 -4.30
N ALA A 86 5.07 1.67 -4.69
CA ALA A 86 6.39 1.95 -4.11
C ALA A 86 6.29 2.22 -2.61
N HIS A 87 5.28 2.97 -2.15
CA HIS A 87 5.02 3.19 -0.73
C HIS A 87 4.67 1.87 0.00
N VAL A 88 3.81 1.04 -0.59
CA VAL A 88 3.46 -0.28 -0.03
C VAL A 88 4.70 -1.18 0.11
N MET A 89 5.55 -1.22 -0.92
CA MET A 89 6.82 -1.96 -0.89
C MET A 89 7.77 -1.44 0.18
N LEU A 90 7.77 -0.14 0.43
CA LEU A 90 8.58 0.44 1.48
C LEU A 90 8.05 0.00 2.86
N VAL A 91 6.73 0.07 3.07
CA VAL A 91 6.10 -0.25 4.36
C VAL A 91 6.26 -1.71 4.76
N PHE A 92 6.11 -2.65 3.82
CA PHE A 92 6.08 -4.09 4.11
C PHE A 92 7.29 -4.87 3.55
N GLY A 93 8.19 -4.22 2.81
CA GLY A 93 9.45 -4.80 2.36
C GLY A 93 9.34 -5.85 1.24
N GLU A 94 10.21 -6.87 1.32
CA GLU A 94 10.41 -7.86 0.25
C GLU A 94 9.20 -8.77 0.02
N GLU A 95 8.30 -8.94 1.00
CA GLU A 95 7.12 -9.78 0.85
C GLU A 95 6.21 -9.29 -0.29
N ILE A 96 6.02 -7.98 -0.39
CA ILE A 96 5.27 -7.34 -1.47
C ILE A 96 5.99 -7.52 -2.80
N SER A 97 7.32 -7.34 -2.81
CA SER A 97 8.14 -7.52 -4.01
C SER A 97 8.01 -8.94 -4.56
N ASN A 98 8.16 -9.93 -3.68
CA ASN A 98 8.00 -11.34 -3.98
C ASN A 98 6.59 -11.66 -4.44
N SER A 99 5.56 -11.10 -3.79
CA SER A 99 4.16 -11.25 -4.20
C SER A 99 3.93 -10.76 -5.63
N ILE A 100 4.48 -9.60 -6.00
CA ILE A 100 4.35 -9.02 -7.35
C ILE A 100 5.10 -9.87 -8.39
N GLN A 101 6.34 -10.26 -8.11
CA GLN A 101 7.17 -11.01 -9.05
C GLN A 101 6.69 -12.45 -9.24
N ASN A 102 6.38 -13.16 -8.15
CA ASN A 102 5.92 -14.56 -8.21
C ASN A 102 4.59 -14.69 -8.94
N ARG A 103 3.69 -13.72 -8.75
CA ARG A 103 2.39 -13.67 -9.43
C ARG A 103 2.46 -13.01 -10.82
N ARG A 104 3.64 -12.51 -11.22
CA ARG A 104 3.90 -11.84 -12.51
C ARG A 104 2.87 -10.74 -12.83
N LEU A 105 2.54 -9.93 -11.83
CA LEU A 105 1.44 -8.95 -11.93
C LEU A 105 1.75 -7.78 -12.85
N ILE A 106 3.03 -7.46 -13.05
CA ILE A 106 3.50 -6.39 -13.93
C ILE A 106 4.75 -6.84 -14.71
N PRO A 107 5.04 -6.24 -15.88
CA PRO A 107 6.30 -6.44 -16.58
C PRO A 107 7.51 -6.00 -15.74
N GLU A 108 8.65 -6.67 -15.94
CA GLU A 108 9.91 -6.39 -15.23
C GLU A 108 10.33 -4.92 -15.34
N SER A 109 10.17 -4.31 -16.52
CA SER A 109 10.49 -2.89 -16.73
C SER A 109 9.69 -1.95 -15.81
N LYS A 110 8.40 -2.24 -15.57
CA LYS A 110 7.57 -1.46 -14.64
C LYS A 110 7.99 -1.71 -13.19
N PHE A 111 8.36 -2.95 -12.86
CA PHE A 111 8.84 -3.32 -11.54
C PHE A 111 10.14 -2.58 -11.18
N LEU A 112 11.10 -2.51 -12.10
CA LEU A 112 12.37 -1.79 -11.90
C LEU A 112 12.15 -0.28 -11.71
N VAL A 113 11.26 0.33 -12.49
CA VAL A 113 10.89 1.75 -12.31
C VAL A 113 10.28 2.00 -10.93
N MET A 114 9.39 1.12 -10.49
CA MET A 114 8.78 1.21 -9.17
C MET A 114 9.84 1.05 -8.05
N ARG A 115 10.77 0.09 -8.17
CA ARG A 115 11.89 -0.06 -7.22
C ARG A 115 12.78 1.17 -7.16
N ALA A 116 13.08 1.80 -8.29
CA ALA A 116 13.85 3.04 -8.32
C ALA A 116 13.12 4.18 -7.57
N LYS A 117 11.77 4.23 -7.64
CA LYS A 117 10.98 5.19 -6.85
C LYS A 117 11.07 4.94 -5.35
N VAL A 118 11.13 3.68 -4.89
CA VAL A 118 11.33 3.36 -3.46
C VAL A 118 12.60 4.03 -2.94
N ILE A 119 13.71 3.89 -3.66
CA ILE A 119 15.00 4.51 -3.31
C ILE A 119 14.84 6.03 -3.18
N ARG A 120 14.20 6.66 -4.17
CA ARG A 120 13.93 8.11 -4.16
C ARG A 120 13.10 8.53 -2.93
N MET A 121 12.03 7.80 -2.62
CA MET A 121 11.15 8.08 -1.47
C MET A 121 11.89 7.96 -0.13
N THR A 122 12.82 7.00 -0.01
CA THR A 122 13.66 6.87 1.18
C THR A 122 14.56 8.09 1.39
N PHE A 123 15.11 8.67 0.30
CA PHE A 123 15.92 9.89 0.39
C PHE A 123 15.09 11.16 0.63
N GLU A 124 13.88 11.24 0.07
CA GLU A 124 13.01 12.41 0.24
C GLU A 124 12.42 12.51 1.65
N ASN A 125 12.19 11.38 2.33
CA ASN A 125 11.65 11.37 3.69
C ASN A 125 12.25 10.22 4.52
N PRO A 126 13.47 10.38 5.06
CA PRO A 126 14.18 9.32 5.79
C PRO A 126 13.54 9.00 7.15
N GLU A 127 12.90 9.98 7.80
CA GLU A 127 12.27 9.81 9.11
C GLU A 127 11.00 8.95 9.05
N ARG A 128 10.23 9.04 7.95
CA ARG A 128 8.99 8.27 7.75
C ARG A 128 9.24 6.78 7.45
N HIS A 129 10.47 6.45 7.08
CA HIS A 129 10.85 5.22 6.42
C HIS A 129 12.12 4.67 7.06
N VAL A 130 11.97 3.90 8.15
CA VAL A 130 13.10 3.35 8.91
C VAL A 130 14.03 2.59 7.95
N VAL A 131 15.20 3.18 7.70
CA VAL A 131 16.23 2.79 6.70
C VAL A 131 16.73 1.34 6.87
N ARG A 132 16.34 0.64 7.94
CA ARG A 132 16.86 -0.68 8.33
C ARG A 132 16.41 -1.85 7.45
N GLN A 133 15.33 -1.77 6.69
CA GLN A 133 14.92 -2.86 5.79
C GLN A 133 15.43 -2.70 4.34
N VAL A 134 15.70 -1.47 3.88
CA VAL A 134 16.01 -1.20 2.46
C VAL A 134 17.48 -1.45 2.13
N LEU A 135 18.38 -1.43 3.11
CA LEU A 135 19.82 -1.67 2.90
C LEU A 135 20.24 -3.15 2.87
N ASN A 136 19.33 -4.09 3.15
CA ASN A 136 19.60 -5.52 2.92
C ASN A 136 19.41 -5.93 1.44
N VAL A 137 18.98 -4.98 0.60
CA VAL A 137 18.87 -5.15 -0.83
C VAL A 137 20.27 -5.01 -1.42
N SER A 138 21.00 -6.12 -1.42
CA SER A 138 22.33 -6.23 -2.02
C SER A 138 22.27 -5.78 -3.49
N ILE A 139 23.19 -4.88 -3.84
CA ILE A 139 23.61 -4.58 -5.21
C ILE A 139 24.24 -5.84 -5.81
#